data_AF-A0AAN8ZFG7-F1
#
_entry.id   AF-A0AAN8ZFG7-F1
#
_cell.length_a   1.000
_cell.length_b   1.000
_cell.length_c   1.000
_cell.angle_alpha   90.00
_cell.angle_beta   90.00
_cell.angle_gamma   90.00
#
_symmetry.space_group_name_H-M   'P 1'
#
loop_
_entity.id
_entity.type
_entity.pdbx_description
1 polymer ?
#
loop_
_entity_poly.entity_id
_entity_poly.type
_entity_poly.pdbx_seq_one_letter_code
_entity_poly.pdbx_strand_id
1 'polypeptide(L)'
;MIPGLVSFAQTIDVQKGATLFGRACIGCHDGGGNIIQPVCFLTSDNYSYAAFRSSPTHIFFLQGATLFTNDLQRNGVDTEEEIFRVTYFGKGRMPGFGENCMPRGQCTFGPRLQAEEIKLLAEFVKLQADRGWSSIVSNGD
;
A
#
# COMPACT_ATOMS: atom_id res chain seq x y z
N MET A 1 -9.22 -31.69 5.24
CA MET A 1 -8.89 -30.26 5.33
C MET A 1 -10.11 -29.55 5.90
N ILE A 2 -10.02 -29.00 7.10
CA ILE A 2 -11.11 -28.23 7.72
C ILE A 2 -10.90 -26.77 7.31
N PRO A 3 -11.81 -26.13 6.56
CA PRO A 3 -11.73 -24.70 6.31
C PRO A 3 -12.25 -23.98 7.56
N GLY A 4 -11.50 -23.00 8.08
CA GLY A 4 -12.09 -21.94 8.89
C GLY A 4 -11.84 -21.89 10.39
N LEU A 5 -10.64 -22.23 10.88
CA LEU A 5 -10.20 -21.71 12.19
C LEU A 5 -9.11 -20.65 11.97
N VAL A 6 -9.51 -19.47 11.50
CA VAL A 6 -8.68 -18.27 11.72
C VAL A 6 -8.67 -18.03 13.22
N SER A 7 -7.49 -18.05 13.84
CA SER A 7 -7.37 -17.91 15.30
C SER A 7 -7.99 -16.59 15.77
N PHE A 8 -8.65 -16.59 16.93
CA PHE A 8 -9.22 -15.37 17.53
C PHE A 8 -8.16 -14.24 17.64
N ALA A 9 -6.91 -14.62 17.95
CA ALA A 9 -5.78 -13.68 17.96
C ALA A 9 -5.54 -13.04 16.58
N GLN A 10 -5.55 -13.83 15.50
CA GLN A 10 -5.40 -13.30 14.13
C GLN A 10 -6.54 -12.35 13.78
N THR A 11 -7.77 -12.61 14.24
CA THR A 11 -8.89 -11.68 13.97
C THR A 11 -8.73 -10.35 14.70
N ILE A 12 -8.21 -10.34 15.93
CA ILE A 12 -7.96 -9.10 16.67
C ILE A 12 -6.88 -8.26 15.97
N ASP A 13 -5.79 -8.90 15.55
CA ASP A 13 -4.68 -8.20 14.91
C ASP A 13 -5.08 -7.64 13.54
N VAL A 14 -5.94 -8.36 12.79
CA VAL A 14 -6.54 -7.84 11.56
C VAL A 14 -7.44 -6.62 11.81
N GLN A 15 -8.27 -6.63 12.85
CA GLN A 15 -9.14 -5.48 13.19
C GLN A 15 -8.32 -4.26 13.65
N LYS A 16 -7.27 -4.48 14.44
CA LYS A 16 -6.32 -3.43 14.83
C LYS A 16 -5.60 -2.88 13.60
N GLY A 17 -5.10 -3.75 12.73
CA GLY A 17 -4.47 -3.38 11.47
C GLY A 17 -5.40 -2.54 10.59
N ALA A 18 -6.66 -2.94 10.44
CA ALA A 18 -7.67 -2.18 9.70
C ALA A 18 -7.91 -0.78 10.31
N THR A 19 -8.03 -0.69 11.64
CA THR A 19 -8.24 0.57 12.35
C THR A 19 -7.02 1.50 12.18
N LEU A 20 -5.80 0.97 12.33
CA LEU A 20 -4.56 1.71 12.12
C LEU A 20 -4.43 2.18 10.66
N PHE A 21 -4.77 1.32 9.70
CA PHE A 21 -4.73 1.64 8.28
C PHE A 21 -5.71 2.75 7.92
N GLY A 22 -6.93 2.70 8.47
CA GLY A 22 -7.94 3.75 8.31
C GLY A 22 -7.49 5.11 8.84
N ARG A 23 -6.67 5.13 9.90
CA ARG A 23 -6.12 6.37 10.47
C ARG A 23 -4.94 6.94 9.68
N ALA A 24 -4.05 6.09 9.18
CA ALA A 24 -2.73 6.51 8.69
C ALA A 24 -2.55 6.42 7.17
N CYS A 25 -3.28 5.52 6.49
CA CYS A 25 -2.95 5.09 5.14
C CYS A 25 -4.06 5.41 4.13
N ILE A 26 -5.33 5.39 4.56
CA ILE A 26 -6.49 5.47 3.67
C ILE A 26 -6.52 6.73 2.79
N GLY A 27 -5.99 7.86 3.28
CA GLY A 27 -5.98 9.12 2.52
C GLY A 27 -5.24 9.02 1.17
N CYS A 28 -4.32 8.06 1.03
CA CYS A 28 -3.65 7.78 -0.25
C CYS A 28 -3.96 6.39 -0.81
N HIS A 29 -4.31 5.43 0.04
CA HIS A 29 -4.44 4.00 -0.28
C HIS A 29 -5.85 3.44 -0.05
N ASP A 30 -6.88 4.27 -0.19
CA ASP A 30 -8.26 3.81 -0.11
C ASP A 30 -8.54 2.67 -1.10
N GLY A 31 -9.23 1.62 -0.63
CA GLY A 31 -9.48 0.40 -1.39
C GLY A 31 -8.22 -0.31 -1.94
N GLY A 32 -7.03 -0.05 -1.38
CA GLY A 32 -5.76 -0.57 -1.89
C GLY A 32 -5.17 0.21 -3.07
N GLY A 33 -5.77 1.34 -3.44
CA GLY A 33 -5.30 2.20 -4.52
C GLY A 33 -4.01 2.96 -4.20
N ASN A 34 -3.66 3.90 -5.08
CA ASN A 34 -2.60 4.89 -4.82
C ASN A 34 -2.92 6.18 -5.60
N ILE A 35 -3.43 7.20 -4.90
CA ILE A 35 -3.79 8.49 -5.51
C ILE A 35 -2.57 9.30 -5.98
N ILE A 36 -1.40 9.07 -5.36
CA ILE A 36 -0.18 9.82 -5.64
C ILE A 36 0.49 9.30 -6.91
N GLN A 37 0.54 7.97 -7.09
CA GLN A 37 1.10 7.28 -8.25
C GLN A 37 0.05 6.33 -8.84
N PRO A 38 -0.96 6.88 -9.54
CA PRO A 38 -1.96 6.04 -10.19
C PRO A 38 -1.30 5.18 -11.27
N VAL A 39 -1.84 3.97 -11.47
CA VAL A 39 -1.63 3.21 -12.70
C VAL A 39 -2.06 4.11 -13.87
N CYS A 40 -1.11 4.59 -14.67
CA CYS A 40 -1.45 5.26 -15.91
C CYS A 40 -1.82 4.17 -16.93
N PHE A 41 -3.06 3.72 -16.91
CA PHE A 41 -3.60 2.99 -18.04
C PHE A 41 -3.85 3.99 -19.15
N LEU A 42 -2.82 4.21 -19.99
CA LEU A 42 -3.01 4.86 -21.27
C LEU A 42 -3.78 3.88 -22.16
N THR A 43 -5.12 3.81 -22.03
CA THR A 43 -5.91 3.52 -23.23
C THR A 43 -5.66 4.67 -24.17
N SER A 44 -5.22 4.35 -25.38
CA SER A 44 -4.88 5.29 -26.46
C SER A 44 -6.02 6.22 -26.92
N ASP A 45 -7.15 6.30 -26.22
CA ASP A 45 -8.31 7.06 -26.69
C ASP A 45 -8.59 8.26 -25.76
N ASN A 46 -8.14 9.43 -26.20
CA ASN A 46 -8.41 10.79 -25.72
C ASN A 46 -7.41 11.44 -24.74
N TYR A 47 -6.16 11.50 -25.21
CA TYR A 47 -5.17 12.50 -24.81
C TYR A 47 -5.55 13.89 -25.36
N SER A 48 -6.00 14.80 -24.50
CA SER A 48 -5.97 16.23 -24.80
C SER A 48 -5.61 17.03 -23.55
N TYR A 49 -4.30 17.11 -23.27
CA TYR A 49 -3.62 18.39 -23.10
C TYR A 49 -2.08 18.19 -23.10
N ALA A 50 -1.42 18.79 -24.10
CA ALA A 50 0.00 19.20 -24.15
C ALA A 50 1.08 18.13 -23.87
N ALA A 51 1.65 17.46 -24.89
CA ALA A 51 2.74 17.93 -25.75
C ALA A 51 4.00 18.49 -25.05
N PHE A 52 5.03 17.65 -24.84
CA PHE A 52 6.41 18.02 -25.18
C PHE A 52 7.32 16.78 -25.37
N ARG A 53 7.51 16.42 -26.64
CA ARG A 53 8.68 15.73 -27.22
C ARG A 53 9.64 15.00 -26.25
N SER A 54 9.55 13.66 -26.20
CA SER A 54 10.73 12.84 -25.91
C SER A 54 10.67 11.48 -26.62
N SER A 55 11.61 11.34 -27.56
CA SER A 55 12.22 10.15 -28.19
C SER A 55 11.51 8.77 -28.16
N PRO A 56 11.45 8.02 -29.28
CA PRO A 56 10.83 6.68 -29.37
C PRO A 56 11.56 5.56 -28.63
N THR A 57 12.60 5.84 -27.83
CA THR A 57 13.42 4.83 -27.15
C THR A 57 13.10 4.60 -25.68
N HIS A 58 12.13 5.31 -25.10
CA HIS A 58 11.71 5.08 -23.71
C HIS A 58 10.19 5.12 -23.59
N ILE A 59 9.55 3.95 -23.77
CA ILE A 59 8.24 3.72 -23.16
C ILE A 59 8.47 3.71 -21.65
N PHE A 60 8.33 4.86 -21.00
CA PHE A 60 8.13 4.92 -19.56
C PHE A 60 6.75 4.34 -19.28
N PHE A 61 6.67 3.01 -19.14
CA PHE A 61 5.58 2.41 -18.38
C PHE A 61 5.67 3.03 -16.99
N LEU A 62 4.82 4.01 -16.70
CA LEU A 62 4.59 4.46 -15.33
C LEU A 62 3.96 3.27 -14.60
N GLN A 63 4.81 2.43 -14.03
CA GLN A 63 4.38 1.28 -13.24
C GLN A 63 3.55 1.83 -12.09
N GLY A 64 2.31 1.37 -11.98
CA GLY A 64 1.49 1.68 -10.82
C GLY A 64 2.14 1.18 -9.54
N ALA A 65 1.86 1.87 -8.45
CA ALA A 65 2.31 1.54 -7.11
C ALA A 65 1.10 1.37 -6.17
N THR A 66 0.07 0.65 -6.62
CA THR A 66 -1.06 0.28 -5.77
C THR A 66 -0.66 -0.82 -4.79
N LEU A 67 -1.49 -1.07 -3.78
CA LEU A 67 -1.28 -2.13 -2.79
C LEU A 67 -1.85 -3.48 -3.24
N PHE A 68 -2.18 -3.65 -4.53
CA PHE A 68 -2.59 -4.93 -5.10
C PHE A 68 -1.38 -5.81 -5.39
N THR A 69 -1.54 -7.14 -5.27
CA THR A 69 -0.45 -8.12 -5.39
C THR A 69 0.41 -7.96 -6.64
N ASN A 70 -0.18 -7.67 -7.81
CA ASN A 70 0.57 -7.48 -9.06
C ASN A 70 1.54 -6.29 -8.96
N ASP A 71 1.07 -5.15 -8.42
CA ASP A 71 1.89 -3.96 -8.27
C ASP A 71 2.96 -4.16 -7.20
N LEU A 72 2.64 -4.82 -6.08
CA LEU A 72 3.62 -5.14 -5.04
C LEU A 72 4.73 -6.04 -5.58
N GLN A 73 4.39 -7.11 -6.30
CA GLN A 73 5.35 -8.04 -6.90
C GLN A 73 6.22 -7.35 -7.94
N ARG A 74 5.62 -6.56 -8.84
CA ARG A 74 6.34 -5.83 -9.87
C ARG A 74 7.34 -4.82 -9.29
N ASN A 75 7.01 -4.23 -8.13
CA ASN A 75 7.86 -3.28 -7.43
C ASN A 75 8.81 -3.94 -6.41
N GLY A 76 8.79 -5.27 -6.27
CA GLY A 76 9.64 -6.03 -5.35
C GLY A 76 9.35 -5.77 -3.87
N VAL A 77 8.09 -5.48 -3.53
CA VAL A 77 7.63 -5.13 -2.17
C VAL A 77 6.43 -5.99 -1.75
N ASP A 78 6.39 -7.25 -2.18
CA ASP A 78 5.29 -8.19 -1.91
C ASP A 78 5.49 -9.05 -0.64
N THR A 79 6.58 -8.87 0.10
CA THR A 79 6.78 -9.52 1.40
C THR A 79 6.42 -8.57 2.55
N GLU A 80 6.06 -9.14 3.71
CA GLU A 80 5.74 -8.35 4.90
C GLU A 80 6.93 -7.48 5.34
N GLU A 81 8.15 -7.99 5.22
CA GLU A 81 9.38 -7.28 5.60
C GLU A 81 9.63 -6.07 4.69
N GLU A 82 9.37 -6.20 3.39
CA GLU A 82 9.55 -5.09 2.46
C GLU A 82 8.42 -4.06 2.58
N ILE A 83 7.18 -4.50 2.81
CA ILE A 83 6.08 -3.60 3.17
C ILE A 83 6.44 -2.82 4.44
N PHE A 84 6.90 -3.52 5.48
CA PHE A 84 7.37 -2.91 6.72
C PHE A 84 8.46 -1.88 6.45
N ARG A 85 9.49 -2.23 5.67
CA ARG A 85 10.61 -1.33 5.34
C ARG A 85 10.13 -0.06 4.65
N VAL A 86 9.25 -0.19 3.66
CA VAL A 86 8.68 0.96 2.92
C VAL A 86 7.81 1.82 3.84
N THR A 87 6.96 1.23 4.68
CA THR A 87 6.15 1.98 5.64
C THR A 87 7.01 2.67 6.69
N TYR A 88 8.10 2.03 7.14
CA TYR A 88 9.00 2.56 8.16
C TYR A 88 9.80 3.76 7.63
N PHE A 89 10.47 3.60 6.48
CA PHE A 89 11.42 4.61 5.97
C PHE A 89 10.85 5.53 4.88
N GLY A 90 9.72 5.17 4.26
CA GLY A 90 9.17 5.87 3.11
C GLY A 90 9.84 5.47 1.80
N LYS A 91 9.20 5.79 0.68
CA LYS A 91 9.72 5.57 -0.67
C LYS A 91 9.17 6.61 -1.63
N GLY A 92 10.04 7.38 -2.26
CA GLY A 92 9.65 8.41 -3.22
C GLY A 92 8.76 9.48 -2.58
N ARG A 93 7.49 9.54 -3.00
CA ARG A 93 6.50 10.49 -2.46
C ARG A 93 5.73 9.97 -1.24
N MET A 94 5.84 8.67 -0.93
CA MET A 94 5.25 8.11 0.28
C MET A 94 6.14 8.42 1.48
N PRO A 95 5.62 9.12 2.51
CA PRO A 95 6.41 9.42 3.70
C PRO A 95 6.64 8.17 4.57
N GLY A 96 7.79 8.10 5.24
CA GLY A 96 8.05 7.07 6.26
C GLY A 96 7.43 7.41 7.62
N PHE A 97 6.92 6.39 8.32
CA PHE A 97 6.20 6.54 9.59
C PHE A 97 7.00 6.08 10.81
N GLY A 98 8.13 5.41 10.62
CA GLY A 98 8.95 4.89 11.72
C GLY A 98 9.54 6.00 12.60
N GLU A 99 9.77 5.68 13.87
CA GLU A 99 10.39 6.57 14.84
C GLU A 99 11.77 7.04 14.39
N ASN A 100 12.57 6.12 13.82
CA ASN A 100 13.92 6.38 13.35
C ASN A 100 13.99 6.76 11.85
N CYS A 101 12.86 7.08 11.21
CA CYS A 101 12.88 7.53 9.82
C CYS A 101 13.60 8.87 9.68
N MET A 102 14.57 8.94 8.76
CA MET A 102 15.41 10.10 8.47
C MET A 102 15.78 10.16 6.99
N PRO A 103 16.06 11.37 6.42
CA PRO A 103 15.92 12.71 7.00
C PRO A 103 14.46 13.15 7.21
N ARG A 104 14.23 14.19 8.01
CA ARG A 104 12.85 14.60 8.39
C ARG A 104 11.92 14.87 7.19
N GLY A 105 12.46 15.34 6.06
CA GLY A 105 11.69 15.63 4.84
C GLY A 105 11.14 14.40 4.09
N GLN A 106 11.69 13.20 4.31
CA GLN A 106 11.15 11.97 3.69
C GLN A 106 10.10 11.27 4.55
N CYS A 107 9.85 11.80 5.75
CA CYS A 107 9.06 11.13 6.77
C CYS A 107 7.79 11.91 7.07
N THR A 108 6.83 11.26 7.71
CA THR A 108 5.57 11.90 8.07
C THR A 108 5.80 13.10 8.99
N PHE A 109 5.02 14.15 8.75
CA PHE A 109 4.95 15.33 9.63
C PHE A 109 4.09 15.06 10.88
N GLY A 110 3.22 14.04 10.83
CA GLY A 110 2.40 13.63 11.96
C GLY A 110 3.15 12.78 12.99
N PRO A 111 2.42 12.21 13.98
CA PRO A 111 2.98 11.27 14.94
C PRO A 111 3.64 10.08 14.25
N ARG A 112 4.78 9.65 14.79
CA ARG A 112 5.45 8.42 14.37
C ARG A 112 4.75 7.21 14.97
N LEU A 113 4.86 6.08 14.27
CA LEU A 113 4.31 4.80 14.67
C LEU A 113 5.43 3.93 15.25
N GLN A 114 5.08 3.13 16.26
CA GLN A 114 5.98 2.12 16.82
C GLN A 114 6.27 1.03 15.77
N ALA A 115 7.38 0.32 15.92
CA ALA A 115 7.71 -0.78 15.02
C ALA A 115 6.62 -1.87 15.03
N GLU A 116 6.05 -2.17 16.19
CA GLU A 116 4.97 -3.14 16.35
C GLU A 116 3.69 -2.72 15.62
N GLU A 117 3.34 -1.42 15.64
CA GLU A 117 2.20 -0.90 14.88
C GLU A 117 2.44 -1.02 13.37
N ILE A 118 3.66 -0.74 12.91
CA ILE A 118 4.03 -0.87 11.49
C ILE A 118 4.04 -2.33 11.05
N LYS A 119 4.44 -3.25 11.93
CA LYS A 119 4.37 -4.68 11.66
C LYS A 119 2.91 -5.14 11.46
N LEU A 120 2.00 -4.72 12.34
CA LEU A 120 0.57 -4.99 12.19
C LEU A 120 0.01 -4.43 10.87
N LEU A 121 0.45 -3.23 10.47
CA LEU A 121 0.08 -2.65 9.18
C LEU A 121 0.62 -3.47 8.00
N ALA A 122 1.85 -3.96 8.07
CA ALA A 122 2.46 -4.75 7.01
C ALA A 122 1.74 -6.10 6.81
N GLU A 123 1.46 -6.80 7.92
CA GLU A 123 0.66 -8.03 7.93
C GLU A 123 -0.75 -7.78 7.35
N PHE A 124 -1.40 -6.68 7.77
CA PHE A 124 -2.72 -6.31 7.24
C PHE A 124 -2.70 -6.03 5.73
N VAL A 125 -1.74 -5.26 5.24
CA VAL A 125 -1.60 -4.94 3.81
C VAL A 125 -1.35 -6.22 3.01
N LYS A 126 -0.46 -7.10 3.48
CA LYS A 126 -0.18 -8.37 2.80
C LYS A 126 -1.43 -9.24 2.72
N LEU A 127 -2.16 -9.38 3.83
CA LEU A 127 -3.41 -10.14 3.88
C LEU A 127 -4.46 -9.57 2.93
N GLN A 128 -4.60 -8.24 2.88
CA GLN A 128 -5.57 -7.59 2.00
C GLN A 128 -5.18 -7.71 0.53
N ALA A 129 -3.89 -7.59 0.19
CA ALA A 129 -3.38 -7.81 -1.16
C ALA A 129 -3.70 -9.23 -1.64
N ASP A 130 -3.45 -10.25 -0.81
CA ASP A 130 -3.75 -11.66 -1.12
C ASP A 130 -5.25 -11.91 -1.33
N ARG A 131 -6.11 -11.12 -0.68
CA ARG A 131 -7.57 -11.13 -0.83
C ARG A 131 -8.09 -10.21 -1.93
N GLY A 132 -7.20 -9.57 -2.68
CA GLY A 132 -7.54 -8.62 -3.74
C GLY A 132 -8.33 -7.41 -3.25
N TRP A 133 -8.11 -6.98 -2.00
CA TRP A 133 -8.82 -5.85 -1.37
C TRP A 133 -10.35 -5.99 -1.35
N SER A 134 -10.86 -7.22 -1.37
CA SER A 134 -12.29 -7.49 -1.14
C SER A 134 -12.69 -7.05 0.27
N SER A 135 -13.87 -6.42 0.40
CA SER A 135 -14.46 -6.13 1.70
C SER A 135 -14.61 -7.45 2.45
N ILE A 136 -14.12 -7.51 3.70
CA ILE A 136 -14.42 -8.63 4.59
C ILE A 136 -15.92 -8.53 4.86
N VAL A 137 -16.74 -9.15 4.01
CA VAL A 137 -18.17 -9.32 4.30
C VAL A 137 -18.19 -10.27 5.50
N SER A 138 -18.31 -9.69 6.68
CA SER A 138 -18.73 -10.43 7.86
C SER A 138 -20.13 -10.95 7.55
N ASN A 139 -20.23 -12.20 7.10
CA ASN A 139 -21.48 -12.94 7.15
C ASN A 139 -21.90 -13.02 8.62
N GLY A 140 -22.77 -12.11 9.01
CA GLY A 140 -23.47 -12.09 10.29
C GLY A 140 -24.90 -11.65 10.00
N ASP A 141 -25.71 -12.62 9.59
CA ASP A 141 -27.16 -12.58 9.81
C ASP A 141 -27.45 -12.68 11.31
#